data_AF-A0A4U7CIZ1-F1
#
_entry.id   AF-A0A4U7CIZ1-F1
#
_cell.length_a   1.000
_cell.length_b   1.000
_cell.length_c   1.000
_cell.angle_alpha   90.00
_cell.angle_beta   90.00
_cell.angle_gamma   90.00
#
_symmetry.space_group_name_H-M   'P 1'
#
loop_
_entity.id
_entity.type
_entity.pdbx_description
1 polymer ?
#
loop_
_entity_poly.entity_id
_entity_poly.type
_entity_poly.pdbx_seq_one_letter_code
_entity_poly.pdbx_strand_id
1 'polypeptide(L)'
;MSGTNGDDAAVDVHEYDEEIRVVADIPHAVSDDITVQCDGRTAAIRVASDPRPFVVRVDLPSYVDDTSGETQFNNGILEVTFDRDTDPANIGFH
;
A
#
# COMPACT_ATOMS: atom_id res chain seq x y z
N MET A 1 -17.06 11.00 3.75
CA MET A 1 -16.91 10.12 4.93
C MET A 1 -16.29 8.84 4.40
N SER A 2 -14.98 8.65 4.58
CA SER A 2 -14.31 7.39 4.25
C SER A 2 -13.54 6.95 5.49
N GLY A 3 -13.81 5.71 5.90
CA GLY A 3 -13.52 5.19 7.22
C GLY A 3 -12.04 4.97 7.46
N THR A 4 -11.49 5.69 8.42
CA THR A 4 -10.32 5.25 9.17
C THR A 4 -10.79 4.16 10.13
N ASN A 5 -10.68 2.89 9.72
CA ASN A 5 -10.64 1.80 10.71
C ASN A 5 -9.27 1.90 11.39
N GLY A 6 -9.29 2.19 12.70
CA GLY A 6 -8.12 2.17 13.56
C GLY A 6 -7.47 0.78 13.61
N ASP A 7 -6.28 0.60 14.13
CA ASP A 7 -5.40 1.42 14.96
C ASP A 7 -3.99 0.89 14.64
N ASP A 8 -3.05 1.74 14.23
CA ASP A 8 -1.59 1.74 14.56
C ASP A 8 -0.76 2.54 13.53
N ALA A 9 -1.23 2.70 12.29
CA ALA A 9 -0.49 3.41 11.24
C ALA A 9 -1.35 4.45 10.50
N ALA A 10 -0.83 5.67 10.35
CA ALA A 10 -1.46 6.72 9.56
C ALA A 10 -1.14 6.48 8.09
N VAL A 11 -2.16 6.26 7.26
CA VAL A 11 -1.98 5.98 5.83
C VAL A 11 -2.64 7.05 4.98
N ASP A 12 -1.90 7.51 3.98
CA ASP A 12 -2.32 8.51 3.01
C ASP A 12 -2.08 8.00 1.58
N VAL A 13 -2.94 8.41 0.65
CA VAL A 13 -2.90 7.97 -0.74
C VAL A 13 -2.81 9.19 -1.64
N HIS A 14 -1.71 9.28 -2.37
CA HIS A 14 -1.48 10.30 -3.36
C HIS A 14 -1.71 9.73 -4.76
N GLU A 15 -2.57 10.40 -5.50
CA GLU A 15 -2.87 10.07 -6.89
C GLU A 15 -2.09 11.02 -7.81
N TYR A 16 -1.28 10.45 -8.68
CA TYR A 16 -0.57 11.15 -9.75
C TYR A 16 -1.09 10.69 -11.10
N ASP A 17 -0.69 11.35 -12.19
CA ASP A 17 -1.19 11.03 -13.53
C ASP A 17 -0.91 9.57 -13.93
N GLU A 18 0.29 9.06 -13.65
CA GLU A 18 0.78 7.74 -14.10
C GLU A 18 0.91 6.73 -12.95
N GLU A 19 0.89 7.17 -11.70
CA GLU A 19 1.16 6.33 -10.52
C GLU A 19 0.22 6.66 -9.35
N ILE A 20 0.06 5.69 -8.44
CA ILE A 20 -0.57 5.88 -7.13
C ILE A 20 0.48 5.57 -6.06
N ARG A 21 0.65 6.50 -5.12
CA ARG A 21 1.60 6.37 -4.01
C ARG A 21 0.86 6.26 -2.69
N VAL A 22 1.06 5.15 -2.00
CA VAL A 22 0.56 4.89 -0.66
C VAL A 22 1.68 5.16 0.34
N VAL A 23 1.45 6.06 1.29
CA VAL A 23 2.41 6.40 2.33
C VAL A 23 1.82 6.03 3.68
N ALA A 24 2.52 5.17 4.43
CA ALA A 24 2.11 4.72 5.75
C ALA A 24 3.17 5.04 6.81
N ASP A 25 2.76 5.69 7.89
CA ASP A 25 3.59 5.92 9.08
C ASP A 25 3.49 4.71 10.01
N ILE A 26 4.58 3.97 10.13
CA ILE A 26 4.72 2.71 10.86
C ILE A 26 5.96 2.82 11.77
N PRO A 27 5.85 3.56 12.89
CA PRO A 27 6.95 3.72 13.81
C PRO A 27 7.34 2.38 14.42
N HIS A 28 8.63 2.18 14.68
CA HIS A 28 9.18 0.97 15.32
C HIS A 28 9.11 -0.33 14.52
N ALA A 29 8.59 -0.33 13.28
CA ALA A 29 8.73 -1.45 12.37
C ALA A 29 10.10 -1.48 11.68
N VAL A 30 10.48 -2.66 11.20
CA VAL A 30 11.61 -2.84 10.29
C VAL A 30 11.12 -3.42 8.97
N SER A 31 11.85 -3.20 7.89
CA SER A 31 11.45 -3.62 6.54
C SER A 31 11.12 -5.12 6.44
N ASP A 32 11.80 -5.96 7.23
CA ASP A 32 11.62 -7.42 7.25
C ASP A 32 10.25 -7.83 7.82
N ASP A 33 9.67 -7.01 8.70
CA ASP A 33 8.36 -7.27 9.31
C ASP A 33 7.19 -6.76 8.46
N ILE A 34 7.49 -6.05 7.36
CA ILE A 34 6.48 -5.39 6.52
C ILE A 34 6.24 -6.21 5.27
N THR A 35 4.99 -6.61 5.05
CA THR A 35 4.55 -7.26 3.81
C THR A 35 3.47 -6.42 3.16
N VAL A 36 3.68 -6.03 1.91
CA VAL A 36 2.69 -5.31 1.11
C VAL A 36 2.10 -6.25 0.08
N GLN A 37 0.77 -6.21 -0.08
CA GLN A 37 0.05 -6.94 -1.11
C GLN A 37 -0.91 -5.97 -1.81
N CYS A 38 -1.09 -6.13 -3.11
CA CYS A 38 -2.08 -5.38 -3.88
C CYS A 38 -2.93 -6.36 -4.69
N ASP A 39 -4.22 -6.05 -4.87
CA ASP A 39 -5.14 -6.77 -5.77
C ASP A 39 -5.55 -5.94 -6.99
N GLY A 40 -4.83 -4.85 -7.26
CA GLY A 40 -5.11 -3.89 -8.33
C GLY A 40 -6.14 -2.82 -7.93
N ARG A 41 -6.87 -2.98 -6.82
CA ARG A 41 -7.78 -1.96 -6.29
C ARG A 41 -7.64 -1.71 -4.79
N THR A 42 -7.14 -2.68 -4.04
CA THR A 42 -6.86 -2.54 -2.61
C THR A 42 -5.40 -2.85 -2.33
N ALA A 43 -4.74 -2.00 -1.55
CA ALA A 43 -3.44 -2.29 -0.97
C ALA A 43 -3.61 -2.75 0.48
N ALA A 44 -2.96 -3.87 0.83
CA ALA A 44 -2.92 -4.41 2.18
C ALA A 44 -1.47 -4.39 2.70
N ILE A 45 -1.25 -3.67 3.79
CA ILE A 45 0.03 -3.55 4.47
C ILE A 45 -0.07 -4.38 5.76
N ARG A 46 0.71 -5.44 5.86
CA ARG A 46 0.81 -6.28 7.05
C ARG A 46 2.10 -5.96 7.77
N VAL A 47 2.02 -5.76 9.09
CA VAL A 47 3.19 -5.49 9.92
C VAL A 47 3.25 -6.55 11.01
N ALA A 48 4.33 -7.34 11.02
CA ALA A 48 4.59 -8.38 12.00
C ALA A 48 5.23 -7.81 13.29
N SER A 49 4.63 -6.77 13.87
CA SER A 49 5.15 -6.17 15.12
C SER A 49 4.87 -7.06 16.33
N ASP A 50 5.85 -7.21 17.22
CA ASP A 50 5.70 -7.90 18.50
C ASP A 50 5.44 -6.87 19.62
N PRO A 51 4.39 -7.01 20.47
CA PRO A 51 3.50 -8.17 20.62
C PRO A 51 2.20 -8.08 19.81
N ARG A 52 2.02 -7.05 18.98
CA ARG A 52 0.74 -6.76 18.30
C ARG A 52 0.95 -6.61 16.80
N PRO A 53 0.83 -7.70 16.03
CA PRO A 53 0.80 -7.58 14.58
C PRO A 53 -0.52 -6.93 14.15
N PHE A 54 -0.46 -6.15 13.07
CA PHE A 54 -1.64 -5.49 12.53
C PHE A 54 -1.62 -5.48 11.00
N VAL A 55 -2.78 -5.19 10.43
CA VAL A 55 -2.97 -5.11 8.98
C VAL A 55 -3.78 -3.88 8.66
N VAL A 56 -3.25 -3.05 7.77
CA VAL A 56 -3.96 -1.90 7.22
C VAL A 56 -4.41 -2.22 5.81
N ARG A 57 -5.65 -1.87 5.49
CA ARG A 57 -6.19 -1.98 4.13
C ARG A 57 -6.56 -0.59 3.63
N VAL A 58 -6.22 -0.34 2.38
CA VAL A 58 -6.35 0.96 1.74
C VAL A 58 -6.99 0.76 0.39
N ASP A 59 -8.16 1.37 0.19
CA ASP A 59 -8.81 1.40 -1.11
C ASP A 59 -8.09 2.42 -2.02
N LEU A 60 -7.70 1.97 -3.21
CA LEU A 60 -7.04 2.82 -4.20
C LEU A 60 -8.07 3.61 -5.02
N PRO A 61 -7.75 4.88 -5.37
CA PRO A 61 -8.66 5.74 -6.13
C PRO A 61 -8.76 5.36 -7.62
N SER A 62 -7.79 4.64 -8.15
CA SER A 62 -7.76 4.09 -9.52
C SER A 62 -7.29 2.62 -9.53
N TYR A 63 -7.45 1.93 -10.66
CA TYR A 63 -6.86 0.60 -10.85
C TYR A 63 -5.35 0.74 -11.03
N VAL A 64 -4.60 -0.19 -10.48
CA VAL A 64 -3.13 -0.24 -10.55
C VAL A 64 -2.66 -1.61 -11.01
N ASP A 65 -1.46 -1.66 -11.56
CA ASP A 65 -0.76 -2.92 -11.84
C ASP A 65 -0.25 -3.49 -10.51
N ASP A 66 -0.80 -4.61 -10.07
CA ASP A 66 -0.46 -5.25 -8.79
C ASP A 66 0.99 -5.78 -8.73
N THR A 67 1.63 -5.94 -9.88
CA THR A 67 3.01 -6.43 -10.00
C THR A 67 4.05 -5.30 -10.04
N SER A 68 3.62 -4.07 -10.32
CA SER A 68 4.46 -2.87 -10.37
C SER A 68 4.86 -2.32 -8.99
N GLY A 69 4.34 -2.90 -7.90
CA GLY A 69 4.49 -2.37 -6.55
C GLY A 69 5.95 -2.23 -6.08
N GLU A 70 6.46 -1.01 -6.07
CA GLU A 70 7.78 -0.68 -5.53
C GLU A 70 7.65 -0.20 -4.08
N THR A 71 8.33 -0.88 -3.15
CA THR A 71 8.28 -0.56 -1.72
C THR A 71 9.58 0.06 -1.23
N GLN A 72 9.49 1.18 -0.53
CA GLN A 72 10.61 1.82 0.16
C GLN A 72 10.25 2.05 1.63
N PHE A 73 11.14 1.68 2.55
CA PHE A 73 10.94 1.90 3.98
C PHE A 73 12.10 2.71 4.56
N ASN A 74 11.80 3.91 5.08
CA ASN A 74 12.79 4.83 5.60
C ASN A 74 12.31 5.45 6.92
N ASN A 75 13.07 5.26 8.00
CA ASN A 75 12.82 5.88 9.32
C ASN A 75 11.39 5.71 9.85
N GLY A 76 10.75 4.54 9.63
CA GLY A 76 9.38 4.30 10.06
C GLY A 76 8.32 4.70 9.02
N ILE A 77 8.70 5.31 7.90
CA ILE A 77 7.78 5.65 6.83
C ILE A 77 7.89 4.59 5.73
N LEU A 78 6.78 3.88 5.51
CA LEU A 78 6.61 3.00 4.37
C LEU A 78 6.01 3.79 3.21
N GLU A 79 6.62 3.63 2.07
CA GLU A 79 6.18 4.18 0.81
C GLU A 79 6.03 3.07 -0.20
N VAL A 80 4.88 3.03 -0.85
CA VAL A 80 4.58 2.07 -1.90
C VAL A 80 4.08 2.81 -3.12
N THR A 81 4.76 2.65 -4.23
CA THR A 81 4.34 3.20 -5.52
C THR A 81 3.80 2.08 -6.39
N PHE A 82 2.66 2.32 -7.01
CA PHE A 82 2.06 1.43 -8.00
C PHE A 82 1.84 2.21 -9.29
N ASP A 83 2.17 1.61 -10.42
CA ASP A 83 1.81 2.16 -11.72
C ASP A 83 0.30 2.03 -11.94
N ARG A 84 -0.32 3.08 -12.49
CA ARG A 84 -1.73 3.03 -12.82
C ARG A 84 -1.95 2.09 -13.98
N ASP A 85 -2.89 1.17 -13.79
CA ASP A 85 -3.38 0.33 -14.88
C ASP A 85 -4.38 1.17 -15.69
N THR A 86 -3.82 1.96 -16.61
CA THR A 86 -4.57 2.79 -17.57
C THR A 86 -4.84 2.06 -18.87
N ASP A 87 -4.36 0.81 -19.00
CA ASP A 87 -4.58 -0.02 -20.17
C ASP A 87 -5.76 -0.99 -19.93
N PRO A 88 -7.00 -0.64 -20.35
CA PRO A 88 -8.15 -1.54 -20.22
C PRO A 88 -8.01 -2.84 -21.04
N ALA A 89 -6.92 -3.03 -21.82
CA ALA A 89 -6.61 -4.26 -22.50
C ALA A 89 -5.57 -5.14 -21.76
N ASN A 90 -5.05 -4.71 -20.60
CA ASN A 90 -4.22 -5.56 -19.73
C ASN A 90 -5.10 -6.49 -18.88
N ILE A 91 -5.63 -7.54 -19.52
CA ILE A 91 -6.54 -8.53 -18.93
C ILE A 91 -5.82 -9.60 -18.08
N GLY A 92 -4.71 -9.25 -17.42
CA GLY A 92 -4.13 -10.03 -16.31
C GLY A 92 -3.83 -11.50 -16.59
N PHE A 93 -3.48 -11.88 -17.83
CA PHE A 93 -2.99 -13.22 -18.13
C PHE A 93 -1.46 -13.24 -17.99
N HIS A 94 -0.97 -13.64 -16.82
CA HIS A 94 0.41 -14.09 -16.61
C HIS A 94 0.43 -15.55 -16.16
#